data_AF-A0A9P9PK65-F1
#
_entry.id   AF-A0A9P9PK65-F1
#
_cell.length_a   1.000
_cell.length_b   1.000
_cell.length_c   1.000
_cell.angle_alpha   90.00
_cell.angle_beta   90.00
_cell.angle_gamma   90.00
#
_symmetry.space_group_name_H-M   'P 1'
#
loop_
_entity.id
_entity.type
_entity.pdbx_description
1 polymer ?
#
loop_
_entity_poly.entity_id
_entity_poly.type
_entity_poly.pdbx_seq_one_letter_code
_entity_poly.pdbx_strand_id
1 'polypeptide(L)'
;MFVNTITLVLCLASLATAHFSIEYPEMRGDSFAEGASQYIYPCANVNHTAQTNRTLWPLDGGSVALDLHHPWSYVFINLGLGTDSPSFNISLTPSLLNVTGNGTYCLPKVSLPAGITPSDGQNASIMVATGGRNGVALYNCADITFTSNATTLEGDACQNSSNVVGTIVTASSTSPTTNTTTGETTTPTSAGVSHSTSMMTTGFFAALGAVFISWAL
;
A
#
# COMPACT_ATOMS: atom_id res chain seq x y z
N MET A 1 -18.05 -37.87 -8.56
CA MET A 1 -17.46 -37.45 -7.27
C MET A 1 -16.14 -36.69 -7.41
N PHE A 2 -15.34 -36.93 -8.46
CA PHE A 2 -14.09 -36.18 -8.70
C PHE A 2 -14.26 -34.72 -9.14
N VAL A 3 -15.39 -34.37 -9.77
CA VAL A 3 -15.61 -33.01 -10.33
C VAL A 3 -15.85 -31.98 -9.23
N ASN A 4 -16.57 -32.33 -8.16
CA ASN A 4 -16.85 -31.41 -7.04
C ASN A 4 -15.60 -31.08 -6.21
N THR A 5 -14.63 -31.98 -6.14
CA THR A 5 -13.38 -31.77 -5.38
C THR A 5 -12.43 -30.83 -6.13
N ILE A 6 -12.43 -30.88 -7.47
CA ILE A 6 -11.61 -30.00 -8.32
C ILE A 6 -12.10 -28.55 -8.25
N THR A 7 -13.42 -28.32 -8.23
CA THR A 7 -13.99 -26.96 -8.14
C THR A 7 -13.66 -26.26 -6.83
N LEU A 8 -13.58 -26.99 -5.71
CA LEU A 8 -13.25 -26.41 -4.42
C LEU A 8 -11.77 -25.98 -4.36
N VAL A 9 -10.85 -26.77 -4.92
CA VAL A 9 -9.41 -26.46 -4.95
C VAL A 9 -9.12 -25.23 -5.84
N LEU A 10 -9.84 -25.05 -6.95
CA LEU A 10 -9.69 -23.85 -7.79
C LEU A 10 -10.24 -22.57 -7.12
N CYS A 11 -11.27 -22.66 -6.27
CA CYS A 11 -11.79 -21.50 -5.54
C CYS A 11 -10.83 -20.97 -4.45
N LEU A 12 -9.97 -21.82 -3.87
CA LEU A 12 -8.94 -21.36 -2.94
C LEU A 12 -7.74 -20.72 -3.64
N ALA A 13 -7.52 -21.02 -4.94
CA ALA A 13 -6.37 -20.50 -5.69
C ALA A 13 -6.55 -19.04 -6.17
N SER A 14 -7.74 -18.45 -6.04
CA SER A 14 -8.03 -17.09 -6.52
C SER A 14 -7.89 -15.99 -5.46
N LEU A 15 -7.30 -16.29 -4.29
CA LEU A 15 -6.88 -15.22 -3.38
C LEU A 15 -5.58 -14.62 -3.95
N ALA A 16 -5.72 -13.69 -4.89
CA ALA A 16 -4.61 -12.84 -5.29
C ALA A 16 -4.12 -12.11 -4.03
N THR A 17 -2.96 -12.53 -3.53
CA THR A 17 -2.31 -11.90 -2.39
C THR A 17 -1.85 -10.51 -2.80
N ALA A 18 -2.45 -9.47 -2.21
CA ALA A 18 -2.05 -8.09 -2.45
C ALA A 18 -0.86 -7.65 -1.57
N HIS A 19 -0.29 -8.57 -0.80
CA HIS A 19 0.84 -8.31 0.10
C HIS A 19 2.08 -7.88 -0.67
N PHE A 20 2.99 -7.22 0.05
CA PHE A 20 4.27 -6.77 -0.48
C PHE A 20 5.35 -6.88 0.59
N SER A 21 6.61 -6.76 0.20
CA SER A 21 7.75 -6.59 1.12
C SER A 21 8.53 -5.32 0.77
N ILE A 22 9.29 -4.82 1.75
CA ILE A 22 10.28 -3.77 1.52
C ILE A 22 11.64 -4.48 1.48
N GLU A 23 12.22 -4.55 0.30
CA GLU A 23 13.52 -5.20 0.06
C GLU A 23 14.67 -4.25 0.44
N TYR A 24 14.47 -2.94 0.22
CA TYR A 24 15.40 -1.92 0.69
C TYR A 24 14.68 -0.61 1.06
N PRO A 25 15.03 0.06 2.17
CA PRO A 25 15.80 -0.51 3.28
C PRO A 25 15.12 -1.77 3.84
N GLU A 26 15.87 -2.64 4.51
CA GLU A 26 15.36 -3.94 4.98
C GLU A 26 14.10 -3.75 5.84
N MET A 27 13.03 -4.49 5.51
CA MET A 27 11.79 -4.42 6.28
C MET A 27 12.03 -4.82 7.74
N ARG A 28 11.28 -4.18 8.65
CA ARG A 28 11.41 -4.34 10.11
C ARG A 28 11.32 -5.79 10.59
N GLY A 29 10.58 -6.63 9.87
CA GLY A 29 10.45 -8.04 10.18
C GLY A 29 9.34 -8.69 9.39
N ASP A 30 9.12 -9.98 9.65
CA ASP A 30 8.10 -10.78 8.99
C ASP A 30 6.68 -10.31 9.36
N SER A 31 5.99 -9.74 8.39
CA SER A 31 4.61 -9.25 8.52
C SER A 31 3.55 -10.36 8.47
N PHE A 32 3.97 -11.62 8.35
CA PHE A 32 3.13 -12.82 8.43
C PHE A 32 3.38 -13.64 9.70
N ALA A 33 4.31 -13.20 10.56
CA ALA A 33 4.55 -13.83 11.85
C ALA A 33 3.29 -13.81 12.75
N GLU A 34 3.28 -14.64 13.79
CA GLU A 34 2.15 -14.69 14.73
C GLU A 34 1.87 -13.30 15.34
N GLY A 35 0.63 -12.85 15.21
CA GLY A 35 0.20 -11.52 15.67
C GLY A 35 0.55 -10.36 14.73
N ALA A 36 1.34 -10.60 13.68
CA ALA A 36 1.60 -9.62 12.63
C ALA A 36 0.57 -9.74 11.50
N SER A 37 0.30 -8.61 10.85
CA SER A 37 -0.58 -8.56 9.68
C SER A 37 -0.45 -7.21 9.00
N GLN A 38 -0.17 -7.20 7.68
CA GLN A 38 -0.06 -5.96 6.90
C GLN A 38 -1.34 -5.10 6.91
N TYR A 39 -2.49 -5.64 7.31
CA TYR A 39 -3.72 -4.86 7.51
C TYR A 39 -3.68 -3.98 8.77
N ILE A 40 -2.69 -4.17 9.65
CA ILE A 40 -2.56 -3.43 10.90
C ILE A 40 -1.59 -2.25 10.70
N TYR A 41 -2.15 -1.04 10.72
CA TYR A 41 -1.38 0.19 10.71
C TYR A 41 -0.54 0.35 11.99
N PRO A 42 0.67 0.96 11.93
CA PRO A 42 1.38 1.42 10.73
C PRO A 42 2.38 0.43 10.15
N CYS A 43 2.77 -0.61 10.89
CA CYS A 43 3.93 -1.44 10.55
C CYS A 43 3.63 -2.92 10.68
N ALA A 44 2.43 -3.33 10.25
CA ALA A 44 1.96 -4.71 10.32
C ALA A 44 1.92 -5.34 11.73
N ASN A 45 1.82 -4.53 12.79
CA ASN A 45 2.03 -4.95 14.18
C ASN A 45 3.42 -5.60 14.45
N VAL A 46 4.39 -5.36 13.57
CA VAL A 46 5.77 -5.80 13.77
C VAL A 46 6.46 -4.83 14.73
N ASN A 47 6.87 -5.38 15.87
CA ASN A 47 7.52 -4.62 16.93
C ASN A 47 8.84 -4.00 16.49
N HIS A 48 9.17 -2.88 17.11
CA HIS A 48 10.44 -2.20 16.96
C HIS A 48 11.03 -1.87 18.33
N THR A 49 12.34 -2.02 18.47
CA THR A 49 13.10 -1.66 19.66
C THR A 49 14.28 -0.77 19.29
N ALA A 50 14.91 -0.11 20.26
CA ALA A 50 16.16 0.61 20.01
C ALA A 50 17.29 -0.29 19.47
N GLN A 51 17.16 -1.62 19.61
CA GLN A 51 18.11 -2.64 19.16
C GLN A 51 17.77 -3.25 17.79
N THR A 52 16.68 -2.85 17.14
CA THR A 52 16.36 -3.33 15.79
C THR A 52 17.49 -2.94 14.83
N ASN A 53 17.87 -3.86 13.93
CA ASN A 53 18.82 -3.57 12.86
C ASN A 53 18.27 -2.43 11.99
N ARG A 54 19.05 -1.38 11.81
CA ARG A 54 18.68 -0.20 11.02
C ARG A 54 19.54 -0.11 9.78
N THR A 55 18.89 0.10 8.64
CA THR A 55 19.62 0.37 7.40
C THR A 55 20.18 1.79 7.44
N LEU A 56 21.46 1.96 7.10
CA LEU A 56 22.05 3.28 6.92
C LEU A 56 21.44 3.94 5.68
N TRP A 57 20.92 5.16 5.81
CA TRP A 57 20.18 5.83 4.74
C TRP A 57 20.66 7.28 4.56
N PRO A 58 20.80 7.80 3.32
CA PRO A 58 21.43 9.10 3.07
C PRO A 58 20.68 10.29 3.69
N LEU A 59 21.42 11.34 4.07
CA LEU A 59 20.88 12.54 4.70
C LEU A 59 19.90 13.35 3.82
N ASP A 60 19.93 13.16 2.50
CA ASP A 60 19.12 13.93 1.54
C ASP A 60 18.09 13.07 0.78
N GLY A 61 17.99 11.79 1.11
CA GLY A 61 17.15 10.84 0.38
C GLY A 61 17.93 9.64 -0.12
N GLY A 62 17.35 8.45 0.04
CA GLY A 62 17.93 7.19 -0.39
C GLY A 62 16.98 6.36 -1.25
N SER A 63 17.44 5.18 -1.63
CA SER A 63 16.65 4.26 -2.43
C SER A 63 15.55 3.61 -1.59
N VAL A 64 14.47 3.22 -2.26
CA VAL A 64 13.42 2.35 -1.72
C VAL A 64 13.10 1.29 -2.76
N ALA A 65 13.21 0.01 -2.40
CA ALA A 65 12.87 -1.12 -3.25
C ALA A 65 11.78 -1.95 -2.60
N LEU A 66 10.73 -2.24 -3.37
CA LEU A 66 9.54 -2.99 -2.95
C LEU A 66 9.43 -4.24 -3.82
N ASP A 67 8.98 -5.35 -3.26
CA ASP A 67 8.49 -6.49 -4.03
C ASP A 67 6.97 -6.53 -3.95
N LEU A 68 6.30 -6.27 -5.08
CA LEU A 68 4.85 -6.10 -5.17
C LEU A 68 4.21 -7.34 -5.79
N HIS A 69 3.22 -7.95 -5.12
CA HIS A 69 2.60 -9.20 -5.62
C HIS A 69 1.21 -9.00 -6.28
N HIS A 70 0.69 -7.78 -6.29
CA HIS A 70 -0.57 -7.45 -6.95
C HIS A 70 -0.34 -7.00 -8.41
N PRO A 71 -1.29 -7.19 -9.35
CA PRO A 71 -1.16 -6.68 -10.72
C PRO A 71 -1.00 -5.16 -10.85
N TRP A 72 -1.41 -4.41 -9.83
CA TRP A 72 -1.17 -2.98 -9.67
C TRP A 72 -1.44 -2.53 -8.23
N SER A 73 -0.75 -1.50 -7.76
CA SER A 73 -0.96 -0.91 -6.44
C SER A 73 -0.71 0.59 -6.48
N TYR A 74 -1.51 1.35 -5.74
CA TYR A 74 -1.09 2.67 -5.31
C TYR A 74 -0.05 2.52 -4.20
N VAL A 75 1.02 3.30 -4.26
CA VAL A 75 2.12 3.26 -3.29
C VAL A 75 2.26 4.63 -2.63
N PHE A 76 2.32 4.64 -1.30
CA PHE A 76 2.56 5.82 -0.50
C PHE A 76 3.72 5.56 0.44
N ILE A 77 4.75 6.40 0.39
CA ILE A 77 5.91 6.31 1.25
C ILE A 77 5.88 7.51 2.20
N ASN A 78 5.90 7.23 3.49
CA ASN A 78 5.96 8.23 4.54
C ASN A 78 7.15 7.97 5.45
N LEU A 79 7.67 9.04 6.02
CA LEU A 79 8.77 9.04 6.97
C LEU A 79 8.23 9.46 8.33
N GLY A 80 8.70 8.78 9.37
CA GLY A 80 8.57 9.23 10.73
C GLY A 80 9.93 9.33 11.40
N LEU A 81 10.22 10.49 12.00
CA LEU A 81 11.48 10.74 12.70
C LEU A 81 11.43 10.19 14.12
N GLY A 82 12.56 9.68 14.61
CA GLY A 82 12.70 9.15 15.95
C GLY A 82 12.90 7.64 16.00
N THR A 83 13.15 7.14 17.20
CA THR A 83 13.41 5.72 17.45
C THR A 83 12.13 4.96 17.77
N ASP A 84 11.32 5.49 18.69
CA ASP A 84 10.18 4.78 19.27
C ASP A 84 8.87 5.45 18.83
N SER A 85 7.97 4.68 18.22
CA SER A 85 6.65 5.13 17.75
C SER A 85 6.67 6.42 16.93
N PRO A 86 7.43 6.46 15.82
CA PRO A 86 7.56 7.68 15.03
C PRO A 86 6.22 8.05 14.37
N SER A 87 5.90 9.35 14.35
CA SER A 87 4.73 9.84 13.62
C SER A 87 5.06 9.83 12.13
N PHE A 88 4.40 8.99 11.34
CA PHE A 88 4.59 8.90 9.88
C PHE A 88 3.93 10.06 9.13
N ASN A 89 4.22 11.30 9.52
CA ASN A 89 3.55 12.50 9.05
C ASN A 89 4.31 13.24 7.94
N ILE A 90 5.48 12.75 7.52
CA ILE A 90 6.29 13.34 6.45
C ILE A 90 6.10 12.51 5.18
N SER A 91 5.37 13.05 4.20
CA SER A 91 5.16 12.34 2.93
C SER A 91 6.39 12.43 2.04
N LEU A 92 6.93 11.28 1.63
CA LEU A 92 8.05 11.17 0.69
C LEU A 92 7.57 11.01 -0.77
N THR A 93 6.32 10.57 -0.96
CA THR A 93 5.63 10.52 -2.26
C THR A 93 4.34 11.34 -2.20
N PRO A 94 4.43 12.69 -2.19
CA PRO A 94 3.26 13.55 -2.01
C PRO A 94 2.26 13.47 -3.17
N SER A 95 2.72 13.04 -4.36
CA SER A 95 1.85 12.71 -5.48
C SER A 95 1.51 11.23 -5.47
N LEU A 96 0.26 10.91 -5.83
CA LEU A 96 -0.23 9.54 -5.89
C LEU A 96 0.58 8.73 -6.91
N LEU A 97 1.28 7.69 -6.44
CA LEU A 97 2.09 6.82 -7.28
C LEU A 97 1.30 5.54 -7.59
N ASN A 98 1.04 5.28 -8.87
CA ASN A 98 0.43 4.05 -9.34
C ASN A 98 1.49 3.15 -9.96
N VAL A 99 1.71 1.98 -9.37
CA VAL A 99 2.65 0.98 -9.85
C VAL A 99 1.86 -0.18 -10.45
N THR A 100 2.07 -0.46 -11.73
CA THR A 100 1.48 -1.61 -12.43
C THR A 100 2.52 -2.73 -12.57
N GLY A 101 2.05 -3.97 -12.66
CA GLY A 101 2.89 -5.16 -12.68
C GLY A 101 3.23 -5.68 -11.28
N ASN A 102 3.57 -6.97 -11.21
CA ASN A 102 4.12 -7.62 -10.02
C ASN A 102 5.64 -7.84 -10.17
N GLY A 103 6.34 -7.84 -9.05
CA GLY A 103 7.79 -7.95 -8.95
C GLY A 103 8.41 -6.71 -8.31
N THR A 104 9.72 -6.56 -8.51
CA THR A 104 10.49 -5.48 -7.92
C THR A 104 10.13 -4.12 -8.52
N TYR A 105 9.78 -3.18 -7.65
CA TYR A 105 9.70 -1.76 -7.95
C TYR A 105 10.71 -1.00 -7.09
N CYS A 106 11.75 -0.45 -7.72
CA CYS A 106 12.78 0.33 -7.07
C CYS A 106 12.73 1.80 -7.49
N LEU A 107 12.73 2.67 -6.48
CA LEU A 107 12.95 4.10 -6.58
C LEU A 107 14.41 4.36 -6.23
N PRO A 108 15.28 4.72 -7.21
CA PRO A 108 16.71 4.93 -6.96
C PRO A 108 16.97 6.00 -5.91
N LYS A 109 16.14 7.05 -5.89
CA LYS A 109 16.21 8.08 -4.86
C LYS A 109 14.81 8.60 -4.54
N VAL A 110 14.46 8.52 -3.26
CA VAL A 110 13.30 9.16 -2.66
C VAL A 110 13.82 10.34 -1.83
N SER A 111 13.69 11.55 -2.36
CA SER A 111 14.22 12.77 -1.72
C SER A 111 13.41 13.18 -0.50
N LEU A 112 14.10 13.76 0.49
CA LEU A 112 13.41 14.39 1.62
C LEU A 112 12.70 15.69 1.20
N PRO A 113 11.49 15.97 1.72
CA PRO A 113 10.82 17.24 1.51
C PRO A 113 11.61 18.43 2.05
N ALA A 114 11.35 19.62 1.50
CA ALA A 114 11.95 20.85 1.99
C ALA A 114 11.69 21.05 3.51
N GLY A 115 12.73 21.45 4.23
CA GLY A 115 12.67 21.69 5.68
C GLY A 115 12.93 20.44 6.55
N ILE A 116 13.05 19.25 5.95
CA ILE A 116 13.48 18.05 6.66
C ILE A 116 14.98 17.88 6.49
N THR A 117 15.74 18.19 7.54
CA THR A 117 17.21 18.13 7.55
C THR A 117 17.70 17.27 8.72
N PRO A 118 17.70 15.93 8.58
CA PRO A 118 18.13 15.04 9.64
C PRO A 118 19.64 15.16 9.89
N SER A 119 20.07 14.85 11.10
CA SER A 119 21.49 14.79 11.47
C SER A 119 22.06 13.38 11.28
N ASP A 120 23.38 13.28 11.12
CA ASP A 120 24.08 11.99 11.14
C ASP A 120 23.79 11.24 12.45
N GLY A 121 23.48 9.96 12.35
CA GLY A 121 23.06 9.11 13.48
C GLY A 121 21.59 9.27 13.89
N GLN A 122 20.81 10.16 13.26
CA GLN A 122 19.41 10.33 13.60
C GLN A 122 18.59 9.12 13.11
N ASN A 123 17.86 8.50 14.04
CA ASN A 123 16.96 7.39 13.72
C ASN A 123 15.64 7.88 13.11
N ALA A 124 15.11 7.07 12.20
CA ALA A 124 13.78 7.23 11.63
C ALA A 124 13.21 5.89 11.17
N SER A 125 11.97 5.89 10.72
CA SER A 125 11.32 4.75 10.08
C SER A 125 10.61 5.20 8.81
N ILE A 126 10.74 4.40 7.75
CA ILE A 126 9.98 4.55 6.52
C ILE A 126 8.77 3.62 6.63
N MET A 127 7.57 4.17 6.47
CA MET A 127 6.34 3.41 6.30
C MET A 127 5.94 3.42 4.83
N VAL A 128 5.75 2.23 4.27
CA VAL A 128 5.14 2.05 2.96
C VAL A 128 3.71 1.59 3.18
N ALA A 129 2.77 2.30 2.56
CA ALA A 129 1.39 1.89 2.46
C ALA A 129 1.07 1.59 1.00
N THR A 130 0.47 0.44 0.73
CA THR A 130 -0.07 0.11 -0.59
C THR A 130 -1.58 0.09 -0.57
N GLY A 131 -2.22 0.45 -1.68
CA GLY A 131 -3.68 0.43 -1.83
C GLY A 131 -4.10 -0.23 -3.14
N GLY A 132 -5.16 -1.03 -3.11
CA GLY A 132 -5.64 -1.80 -4.25
C GLY A 132 -7.11 -1.54 -4.61
N ARG A 133 -7.66 -2.43 -5.45
CA ARG A 133 -9.02 -2.33 -6.00
C ARG A 133 -10.13 -2.22 -4.96
N ASN A 134 -9.99 -2.88 -3.81
CA ASN A 134 -10.99 -2.89 -2.74
C ASN A 134 -10.85 -1.71 -1.78
N GLY A 135 -9.90 -0.79 -2.00
CA GLY A 135 -9.64 0.36 -1.14
C GLY A 135 -9.00 0.01 0.20
N VAL A 136 -8.66 -1.26 0.44
CA VAL A 136 -7.95 -1.67 1.65
C VAL A 136 -6.48 -1.36 1.48
N ALA A 137 -5.89 -0.80 2.53
CA ALA A 137 -4.46 -0.51 2.58
C ALA A 137 -3.69 -1.59 3.33
N LEU A 138 -2.47 -1.84 2.87
CA LEU A 138 -1.50 -2.72 3.51
C LEU A 138 -0.29 -1.91 3.90
N TYR A 139 0.35 -2.27 5.01
CA TYR A 139 1.39 -1.48 5.63
C TYR A 139 2.60 -2.35 5.97
N ASN A 140 3.79 -1.84 5.68
CA ASN A 140 5.05 -2.34 6.20
C ASN A 140 5.96 -1.17 6.54
N CYS A 141 6.95 -1.42 7.39
CA CYS A 141 7.93 -0.43 7.77
C CYS A 141 9.35 -0.97 7.62
N ALA A 142 10.29 -0.06 7.42
CA ALA A 142 11.71 -0.30 7.44
C ALA A 142 12.39 0.75 8.32
N ASP A 143 13.28 0.32 9.21
CA ASP A 143 13.94 1.20 10.15
C ASP A 143 15.29 1.65 9.63
N ILE A 144 15.55 2.95 9.72
CA ILE A 144 16.75 3.57 9.17
C ILE A 144 17.50 4.39 10.21
N THR A 145 18.78 4.59 9.95
CA THR A 145 19.61 5.61 10.60
C THR A 145 20.18 6.51 9.51
N PHE A 146 19.87 7.80 9.60
CA PHE A 146 20.37 8.80 8.70
C PHE A 146 21.90 8.91 8.83
N THR A 147 22.62 8.88 7.71
CA THR A 147 24.06 9.11 7.73
C THR A 147 24.63 9.70 6.45
N SER A 148 25.70 10.48 6.58
CA SER A 148 26.48 11.00 5.43
C SER A 148 27.29 9.92 4.72
N ASN A 149 27.47 8.75 5.34
CA ASN A 149 28.25 7.65 4.78
C ASN A 149 27.42 6.67 3.95
N ALA A 150 26.10 6.85 3.91
CA ALA A 150 25.20 6.04 3.10
C ALA A 150 25.08 6.62 1.69
N THR A 151 24.95 5.74 0.71
CA THR A 151 24.67 6.08 -0.69
C THR A 151 23.35 5.47 -1.14
N THR A 152 22.81 5.96 -2.24
CA THR A 152 21.74 5.27 -2.95
C THR A 152 22.26 3.95 -3.53
N LEU A 153 21.36 2.99 -3.73
CA LEU A 153 21.63 1.80 -4.53
C LEU A 153 21.93 2.19 -5.97
N GLU A 154 22.88 1.49 -6.60
CA GLU A 154 23.32 1.74 -7.98
C GLU A 154 23.22 0.47 -8.83
N GLY A 155 23.10 0.65 -10.15
CA GLY A 155 23.09 -0.44 -11.13
C GLY A 155 22.03 -1.49 -10.82
N ASP A 156 22.44 -2.76 -10.83
CA ASP A 156 21.54 -3.90 -10.64
C ASP A 156 20.95 -4.02 -9.23
N ALA A 157 21.48 -3.27 -8.26
CA ALA A 157 20.93 -3.25 -6.91
C ALA A 157 19.58 -2.51 -6.82
N CYS A 158 19.24 -1.66 -7.81
CA CYS A 158 17.95 -0.95 -7.86
C CYS A 158 17.38 -0.96 -9.26
N GLN A 159 16.76 -2.08 -9.63
CA GLN A 159 16.14 -2.27 -10.93
C GLN A 159 14.68 -2.69 -10.78
N ASN A 160 13.84 -2.17 -11.67
CA ASN A 160 12.47 -2.63 -11.79
C ASN A 160 12.44 -3.96 -12.53
N SER A 161 11.55 -4.86 -12.11
CA SER A 161 11.19 -6.02 -12.93
C SER A 161 10.62 -5.55 -14.28
N SER A 162 10.85 -6.32 -15.35
CA SER A 162 10.57 -5.89 -16.73
C SER A 162 9.11 -5.50 -17.01
N ASN A 163 8.18 -6.05 -16.24
CA ASN A 163 6.74 -5.80 -16.33
C ASN A 163 6.22 -4.79 -15.29
N VAL A 164 7.10 -4.19 -14.49
CA VAL A 164 6.76 -3.25 -13.41
C VAL A 164 6.98 -1.81 -13.86
N VAL A 165 5.94 -0.99 -13.76
CA VAL A 165 5.97 0.42 -14.19
C VAL A 165 5.32 1.30 -13.14
N GLY A 166 6.05 2.29 -12.63
CA GLY A 166 5.53 3.33 -11.74
C GLY A 166 5.19 4.61 -12.50
N THR A 167 4.00 5.16 -12.25
CA THR A 167 3.53 6.42 -12.84
C THR A 167 2.89 7.31 -11.79
N ILE A 168 3.17 8.62 -11.87
CA ILE A 168 2.48 9.60 -11.04
C ILE A 168 1.09 9.85 -11.63
N VAL A 169 0.06 9.68 -10.82
CA VAL A 169 -1.31 9.97 -11.19
C VAL A 169 -1.50 11.49 -11.17
N THR A 170 -1.71 12.07 -12.34
CA THR A 170 -2.06 13.48 -12.49
C THR A 170 -3.57 13.62 -12.67
N ALA A 171 -4.14 14.69 -12.11
CA ALA A 171 -5.52 15.04 -12.41
C ALA A 171 -5.62 15.38 -13.91
N SER A 172 -6.47 14.67 -14.63
CA SER A 172 -6.78 15.03 -16.01
C SER A 172 -7.52 16.36 -15.99
N SER A 173 -6.94 17.42 -16.56
CA SER A 173 -7.65 18.67 -16.81
C SER A 173 -8.67 18.44 -17.93
N THR A 174 -9.86 17.94 -17.59
CA THR A 174 -11.00 18.12 -18.49
C THR A 174 -11.31 19.60 -18.50
N SER A 175 -10.78 20.32 -19.50
CA SER A 175 -11.20 21.69 -19.76
C SER A 175 -12.72 21.68 -19.91
N PRO A 176 -13.48 22.52 -19.17
CA PRO A 176 -14.90 22.63 -19.43
C PRO A 176 -15.05 23.13 -20.87
N THR A 177 -15.60 22.32 -21.76
CA THR A 177 -16.15 22.80 -23.02
C THR A 177 -17.24 23.80 -22.67
N THR A 178 -16.92 25.08 -22.77
CA THR A 178 -17.88 26.18 -22.70
C THR A 178 -18.85 26.02 -23.86
N ASN A 179 -19.95 25.31 -23.66
CA ASN A 179 -21.09 25.38 -24.55
C ASN A 179 -21.76 26.74 -24.29
N THR A 180 -21.44 27.70 -25.13
CA THR A 180 -22.17 28.96 -25.25
C THR A 180 -23.57 28.64 -25.76
N THR A 181 -24.54 28.53 -24.85
CA THR A 181 -25.96 28.66 -25.18
C THR A 181 -26.50 29.90 -24.52
N THR A 182 -26.92 30.81 -25.39
CA THR A 182 -27.62 32.08 -25.19
C THR A 182 -28.79 31.93 -24.21
N GLY A 183 -28.96 32.95 -23.37
CA GLY A 183 -29.80 32.91 -22.18
C GLY A 183 -31.31 32.81 -22.42
N GLU A 184 -31.99 32.30 -21.39
CA GLU A 184 -33.35 32.70 -21.06
C GLU A 184 -33.57 32.57 -19.55
N THR A 185 -33.97 33.67 -18.93
CA THR A 185 -34.28 33.81 -17.52
C THR A 185 -35.61 33.13 -17.20
N THR A 186 -35.61 32.10 -16.35
CA THR A 186 -36.83 31.69 -15.61
C THR A 186 -36.52 31.28 -14.17
N THR A 187 -37.39 31.77 -13.28
CA THR A 187 -37.44 31.73 -11.81
C THR A 187 -37.38 30.31 -11.21
N PRO A 188 -36.97 30.13 -9.94
CA PRO A 188 -36.82 28.81 -9.34
C PRO A 188 -38.16 28.31 -8.80
N THR A 189 -38.66 27.20 -9.35
CA THR A 189 -39.78 26.45 -8.77
C THR A 189 -39.23 25.16 -8.18
N SER A 190 -39.37 25.02 -6.86
CA SER A 190 -39.04 23.84 -6.06
C SER A 190 -39.75 22.58 -6.54
N ALA A 191 -39.01 21.49 -6.78
CA ALA A 191 -39.58 20.17 -7.03
C ALA A 191 -38.68 19.03 -6.48
N GLY A 192 -39.22 18.33 -5.48
CA GLY A 192 -39.22 16.87 -5.38
C GLY A 192 -37.90 16.14 -5.11
N VAL A 193 -37.67 15.77 -3.85
CA VAL A 193 -36.78 14.66 -3.48
C VAL A 193 -37.45 13.34 -3.88
N SER A 194 -36.97 12.70 -4.95
CA SER A 194 -37.36 11.34 -5.30
C SER A 194 -36.45 10.33 -4.59
N HIS A 195 -36.97 9.72 -3.51
CA HIS A 195 -36.43 8.50 -2.93
C HIS A 195 -36.65 7.35 -3.92
N SER A 196 -35.56 6.76 -4.42
CA SER A 196 -35.61 5.47 -5.11
C SER A 196 -35.24 4.37 -4.10
N THR A 197 -36.24 3.73 -3.52
CA THR A 197 -36.09 2.52 -2.71
C THR A 197 -36.00 1.31 -3.63
N SER A 198 -34.78 0.89 -3.97
CA SER A 198 -34.57 -0.43 -4.56
C SER A 198 -34.48 -1.46 -3.44
N MET A 199 -35.53 -2.29 -3.34
CA MET A 199 -35.58 -3.45 -2.45
C MET A 199 -34.63 -4.53 -2.98
N MET A 200 -33.49 -4.75 -2.31
CA MET A 200 -32.71 -5.97 -2.49
C MET A 200 -33.18 -6.99 -1.45
N THR A 201 -33.76 -8.07 -1.95
CA THR A 201 -34.22 -9.23 -1.20
C THR A 201 -33.03 -9.98 -0.60
N THR A 202 -33.16 -10.28 0.68
CA THR A 202 -32.25 -11.08 1.50
C THR A 202 -32.24 -12.54 1.02
N GLY A 203 -31.06 -13.07 0.75
CA GLY A 203 -30.82 -14.48 0.46
C GLY A 203 -29.57 -14.98 1.17
N PHE A 204 -29.66 -15.18 2.49
CA PHE A 204 -28.66 -15.90 3.28
C PHE A 204 -29.20 -17.29 3.61
N PHE A 205 -28.75 -18.33 2.91
CA PHE A 205 -28.70 -19.70 3.44
C PHE A 205 -27.61 -20.48 2.70
N ALA A 206 -26.44 -20.61 3.33
CA ALA A 206 -25.51 -21.70 3.08
C ALA A 206 -25.10 -22.24 4.45
N ALA A 207 -25.90 -23.17 4.95
CA ALA A 207 -25.57 -23.96 6.13
C ALA A 207 -24.45 -24.94 5.75
N LEU A 208 -23.22 -24.63 6.18
CA LEU A 208 -22.12 -25.60 6.19
C LEU A 208 -22.27 -26.47 7.43
N GLY A 209 -22.87 -27.65 7.25
CA GLY A 209 -22.82 -28.73 8.22
C GLY A 209 -21.44 -29.38 8.20
N ALA A 210 -20.58 -29.02 9.15
CA ALA A 210 -19.41 -29.80 9.50
C ALA A 210 -19.69 -30.54 10.81
N VAL A 211 -20.15 -31.79 10.71
CA VAL A 211 -20.16 -32.72 11.84
C VAL A 211 -18.87 -33.53 11.75
N PHE A 212 -17.90 -33.16 12.58
CA PHE A 212 -16.76 -34.02 12.93
C PHE A 212 -16.82 -34.28 14.43
N ILE A 213 -17.46 -35.39 14.82
CA ILE A 213 -17.14 -36.11 16.05
C ILE A 213 -17.21 -37.60 15.70
N SER A 214 -16.06 -38.23 15.51
CA SER A 214 -15.93 -39.68 15.66
C SER A 214 -15.02 -39.92 16.86
N TRP A 215 -15.62 -40.45 17.92
CA TRP A 215 -14.93 -41.18 18.97
C TRP A 215 -14.95 -42.67 18.61
N ALA A 216 -13.80 -43.30 18.78
CA ALA A 216 -13.56 -44.72 19.06
C ALA A 216 -14.13 -45.78 18.09
N LEU A 217 -13.23 -46.40 17.32
CA LEU A 217 -12.80 -47.81 17.46
C LEU A 217 -11.57 -48.07 16.56
#